data_AF-A0A7V7ZH31-F1
#
_entry.id   AF-A0A7V7ZH31-F1
#
_cell.length_a   1.000
_cell.length_b   1.000
_cell.length_c   1.000
_cell.angle_alpha   90.00
_cell.angle_beta   90.00
_cell.angle_gamma   90.00
#
_symmetry.space_group_name_H-M   'P 1'
#
loop_
_entity.id
_entity.type
_entity.pdbx_description
1 polymer ?
#
loop_
_entity_poly.entity_id
_entity_poly.type
_entity_poly.pdbx_seq_one_letter_code
_entity_poly.pdbx_strand_id
1 'polypeptide(L)'
;MRGQVLTYSRSSAQKLGRAGDAARNVPYGVWALLSLLVVLGLWRGLVLWQDYPAFILPTPEAVLQRWLMEMQRGTLLGHTMWTLGESLGGFGLALAVSLVLGYVLAHAPRLERILAPQIAATQAVPIVAIAPLIILWIGADIRSKTLIAALVTFFPILSSTIVALRSVPREVIEAAKLDGASRWELLRAVELPLALPGIFAGVKAGLALATTGAVVGEFVGGSTGLGALINIARGLFDTPLMFAALLTLALLTMLYYLAAALAERLLIRWEP
;
A
#
# COMPACT_ATOMS: atom_id res chain seq x y z
N MET A 1 24.41 -27.24 58.01
CA MET A 1 24.02 -25.98 57.34
C MET A 1 24.17 -26.03 55.80
N ARG A 2 23.76 -27.11 55.12
CA ARG A 2 23.87 -27.25 53.63
C ARG A 2 22.52 -27.38 52.89
N GLY A 3 21.39 -27.34 53.61
CA GLY A 3 20.06 -27.57 53.03
C GLY A 3 19.25 -26.33 52.64
N GLN A 4 19.64 -25.13 53.08
CA GLN A 4 18.85 -23.90 52.85
C GLN A 4 19.26 -23.06 51.63
N VAL A 5 20.43 -23.33 51.05
CA VAL A 5 20.95 -22.55 49.90
C VAL A 5 20.37 -23.01 48.56
N LEU A 6 19.89 -24.26 48.48
CA LEU A 6 19.34 -24.82 47.23
C LEU A 6 17.88 -24.44 46.94
N THR A 7 17.13 -23.97 47.94
CA THR A 7 15.73 -23.56 47.78
C THR A 7 15.60 -22.16 47.19
N TYR A 8 16.54 -21.27 47.45
CA TYR A 8 16.51 -19.89 46.93
C TYR A 8 16.80 -19.82 45.41
N SER A 9 17.71 -20.69 44.94
CA SER A 9 18.10 -20.75 43.52
C SER A 9 16.98 -21.23 42.59
N ARG A 10 16.16 -22.20 43.02
CA ARG A 10 15.04 -22.72 42.20
C ARG A 10 13.89 -21.72 42.06
N SER A 11 13.59 -20.92 43.09
CA SER A 11 12.49 -19.94 43.05
C SER A 11 12.75 -18.80 42.06
N SER A 12 13.99 -18.29 42.03
CA SER A 12 14.37 -17.19 41.13
C SER A 12 14.44 -17.63 39.66
N ALA A 13 14.96 -18.84 39.39
CA ALA A 13 14.99 -19.41 38.03
C ALA A 13 13.58 -19.68 37.48
N GLN A 14 12.65 -20.11 38.33
CA GLN A 14 11.26 -20.39 37.93
C GLN A 14 10.44 -19.11 37.67
N LYS A 15 10.76 -17.99 38.34
CA LYS A 15 10.15 -16.68 38.05
C LYS A 15 10.65 -16.07 36.74
N LEU A 16 11.93 -16.23 36.42
CA LEU A 16 12.52 -15.74 35.16
C LEU A 16 12.01 -16.52 33.94
N GLY A 17 11.80 -17.83 34.05
CA GLY A 17 11.17 -18.64 32.98
C GLY A 17 9.71 -18.25 32.71
N ARG A 18 8.93 -17.96 33.76
CA ARG A 18 7.51 -17.56 33.63
C ARG A 18 7.29 -16.21 32.96
N ALA A 19 8.21 -15.25 33.13
CA ALA A 19 8.13 -13.95 32.45
C ALA A 19 8.42 -14.07 30.94
N GLY A 20 9.35 -14.96 30.55
CA GLY A 20 9.66 -15.24 29.15
C GLY A 20 8.55 -16.01 28.43
N ASP A 21 7.88 -16.94 29.10
CA ASP A 21 6.76 -17.69 28.55
C ASP A 21 5.46 -16.86 28.45
N ALA A 22 5.25 -15.93 29.37
CA ALA A 22 4.11 -15.00 29.30
C ALA A 22 4.18 -14.09 28.06
N ALA A 23 5.38 -13.59 27.71
CA ALA A 23 5.59 -12.78 26.51
C ALA A 23 5.40 -13.56 25.19
N ARG A 24 5.62 -14.89 25.21
CA ARG A 24 5.48 -15.78 24.03
C ARG A 24 4.02 -16.09 23.67
N ASN A 25 3.09 -15.97 24.61
CA ASN A 25 1.65 -16.26 24.41
C ASN A 25 0.76 -15.01 24.32
N VAL A 26 1.35 -13.82 24.27
CA VAL A 26 0.58 -12.59 24.06
C VAL A 26 0.05 -12.58 22.61
N PRO A 27 -1.27 -12.49 22.39
CA PRO A 27 -1.83 -12.41 21.05
C PRO A 27 -1.20 -11.26 20.27
N TYR A 28 -0.90 -11.46 18.98
CA TYR A 28 -0.29 -10.44 18.11
C TYR A 28 -1.00 -9.07 18.18
N GLY A 29 -2.32 -9.05 18.39
CA GLY A 29 -3.09 -7.82 18.55
C GLY A 29 -2.71 -6.96 19.75
N VAL A 30 -2.24 -7.58 20.84
CA VAL A 30 -1.77 -6.86 22.02
C VAL A 30 -0.42 -6.19 21.75
N TRP A 31 0.49 -6.87 21.06
CA TRP A 31 1.76 -6.27 20.63
C TRP A 31 1.54 -5.11 19.65
N ALA A 32 0.61 -5.26 18.71
CA ALA A 32 0.23 -4.18 17.80
C ALA A 32 -0.34 -2.97 18.58
N LEU A 33 -1.27 -3.20 19.51
CA LEU A 33 -1.83 -2.14 20.34
C LEU A 33 -0.76 -1.45 21.20
N LEU A 34 0.14 -2.21 21.83
CA LEU A 34 1.24 -1.66 22.63
C LEU A 34 2.16 -0.79 21.77
N SER A 35 2.51 -1.25 20.56
CA SER A 35 3.34 -0.46 19.64
C SER A 35 2.68 0.88 19.27
N LEU A 36 1.37 0.87 19.00
CA LEU A 36 0.60 2.08 18.71
C LEU A 36 0.58 3.02 19.91
N LEU A 37 0.32 2.51 21.12
CA LEU A 37 0.31 3.32 22.35
C LEU A 37 1.69 3.94 22.64
N VAL A 38 2.77 3.20 22.40
CA VAL A 38 4.14 3.74 22.54
C VAL A 38 4.37 4.88 21.55
N VAL A 39 3.98 4.70 20.28
CA VAL A 39 4.13 5.76 19.26
C VAL A 39 3.32 7.01 19.63
N LEU A 40 2.06 6.86 20.05
CA LEU A 40 1.21 7.98 20.48
C LEU A 40 1.77 8.67 21.74
N GLY A 41 2.27 7.88 22.69
CA GLY A 41 2.89 8.39 23.91
C GLY A 41 4.16 9.17 23.63
N LEU A 42 5.02 8.69 22.73
CA LEU A 42 6.23 9.39 22.29
C LEU A 42 5.90 10.68 21.55
N TRP A 43 4.91 10.66 20.64
CA TRP A 43 4.47 11.87 19.93
C TRP A 43 3.93 12.92 20.90
N ARG A 44 3.01 12.54 21.79
CA ARG A 44 2.50 13.46 22.82
C ARG A 44 3.62 13.96 23.73
N GLY A 45 4.52 13.08 24.17
CA GLY A 45 5.66 13.43 25.01
C GLY A 45 6.58 14.45 24.34
N LEU A 46 6.86 14.30 23.05
CA LEU A 46 7.68 15.22 22.26
C LEU A 46 7.03 16.62 22.16
N VAL A 47 5.73 16.67 21.87
CA VAL A 47 4.98 17.94 21.77
C VAL A 47 5.00 18.69 23.10
N LEU A 48 4.74 17.99 24.20
CA LEU A 48 4.71 18.59 25.54
C LEU A 48 6.11 18.98 26.04
N TRP A 49 7.15 18.21 25.68
CA TRP A 49 8.51 18.49 26.12
C TRP A 49 9.12 19.72 25.45
N GLN A 50 8.84 19.93 24.16
CA GLN A 50 9.36 21.05 23.37
C GLN A 50 8.40 22.25 23.30
N ASP A 51 7.23 22.14 23.95
CA ASP A 51 6.15 23.13 23.92
C ASP A 51 5.82 23.60 22.49
N TYR A 52 5.72 22.64 21.57
CA TYR A 52 5.54 22.96 20.16
C TYR A 52 4.18 23.63 19.92
N PRO A 53 4.14 24.78 19.21
CA PRO A 53 2.90 25.35 18.73
C PRO A 53 2.14 24.36 17.83
N ALA A 54 0.81 24.36 17.91
CA ALA A 54 -0.04 23.41 17.17
C ALA A 54 0.10 23.52 15.64
N PHE A 55 0.54 24.66 15.11
CA PHE A 55 0.83 24.83 13.68
C PHE A 55 2.16 24.18 13.25
N ILE A 56 3.06 23.85 14.17
CA ILE A 56 4.29 23.10 13.88
C ILE A 56 4.03 21.60 14.05
N LEU A 57 3.58 21.21 15.24
CA LEU A 57 3.29 19.82 15.56
C LEU A 57 2.09 19.76 16.53
N PRO A 58 0.89 19.40 16.03
CA PRO A 58 -0.28 19.26 16.89
C PRO A 58 -0.17 18.03 17.78
N THR A 59 -0.86 18.05 18.91
CA THR A 59 -0.99 16.87 19.77
C THR A 59 -1.86 15.81 19.08
N PRO A 60 -1.69 14.51 19.41
CA PRO A 60 -2.56 13.44 18.90
C PRO A 60 -4.05 13.70 19.14
N GLU A 61 -4.40 14.30 20.28
CA GLU A 61 -5.78 14.63 20.65
C GLU A 61 -6.34 15.75 19.76
N ALA A 62 -5.54 16.77 19.44
CA ALA A 62 -5.95 17.83 18.53
C ALA A 62 -6.21 17.28 17.12
N VAL A 63 -5.37 16.37 16.64
CA VAL A 63 -5.56 15.68 15.36
C VAL A 63 -6.84 14.84 15.37
N LEU A 64 -7.08 14.06 16.43
CA LEU A 64 -8.29 13.23 16.54
C LEU A 64 -9.57 14.09 16.61
N GLN A 65 -9.56 15.16 17.39
CA GLN A 65 -10.69 16.11 17.47
C GLN A 65 -10.97 16.74 16.11
N ARG A 66 -9.92 17.20 15.41
CA ARG A 66 -10.05 17.78 14.07
C ARG A 66 -10.61 16.76 13.07
N TRP A 67 -10.12 15.52 13.12
CA TRP A 67 -10.58 14.42 12.28
C TRP A 67 -12.07 14.13 12.48
N LEU A 68 -12.51 13.99 13.74
CA LEU A 68 -13.92 13.76 14.08
C LEU A 68 -14.81 14.90 13.61
N MET A 69 -14.37 16.14 13.81
CA MET A 69 -15.09 17.34 13.38
C MET A 69 -15.30 17.37 11.86
N GLU A 70 -14.25 17.11 11.07
CA GLU A 70 -14.34 17.13 9.61
C GLU A 70 -15.04 15.91 9.03
N MET A 71 -15.03 14.79 9.75
CA MET A 71 -15.86 13.64 9.41
C MET A 71 -17.35 13.98 9.57
N GLN A 72 -17.73 14.63 10.68
CA GLN A 72 -19.12 15.06 10.92
C GLN A 72 -19.60 16.12 9.93
N ARG A 73 -18.71 17.03 9.52
CA ARG A 73 -19.00 18.05 8.50
C ARG A 73 -19.11 17.49 7.07
N GLY A 74 -18.63 16.27 6.84
CA GLY A 74 -18.62 15.65 5.52
C GLY A 74 -17.48 16.11 4.61
N THR A 75 -16.68 17.11 5.00
CA THR A 75 -15.52 17.59 4.24
C THR A 75 -14.55 16.44 3.98
N LEU A 76 -14.16 15.71 5.03
CA LEU A 76 -13.16 14.65 4.93
C LEU A 76 -13.66 13.51 4.04
N LEU A 77 -14.93 13.14 4.18
CA LEU A 77 -15.58 12.13 3.36
C LEU A 77 -15.65 12.55 1.88
N GLY A 78 -16.03 13.79 1.60
CA GLY A 78 -16.10 14.33 0.25
C GLY A 78 -14.74 14.29 -0.46
N HIS A 79 -13.67 14.75 0.21
CA HIS A 79 -12.31 14.66 -0.33
C HIS A 79 -11.84 13.21 -0.48
N THR A 80 -12.19 12.32 0.45
CA THR A 80 -11.86 10.89 0.37
C THR A 80 -12.47 10.24 -0.87
N MET A 81 -13.71 10.58 -1.23
CA MET A 81 -14.38 9.99 -2.41
C MET A 81 -13.70 10.39 -3.73
N TRP A 82 -13.21 11.62 -3.84
CA TRP A 82 -12.42 12.05 -4.99
C TRP A 82 -11.12 11.27 -5.11
N THR A 83 -10.34 11.19 -4.03
CA THR A 83 -9.10 10.41 -4.00
C THR A 83 -9.34 8.94 -4.32
N LEU A 84 -10.43 8.37 -3.79
CA LEU A 84 -10.82 6.99 -4.06
C LEU A 84 -11.11 6.78 -5.55
N GLY A 85 -11.89 7.66 -6.18
CA GLY A 85 -12.20 7.57 -7.61
C GLY A 85 -10.96 7.70 -8.50
N GLU A 86 -10.11 8.67 -8.19
CA GLU A 86 -8.87 8.95 -8.93
C GLU A 86 -7.86 7.79 -8.81
N SER A 87 -7.64 7.29 -7.59
CA SER A 87 -6.69 6.21 -7.33
C SER A 87 -7.19 4.85 -7.86
N LEU A 88 -8.46 4.49 -7.65
CA LEU A 88 -9.01 3.23 -8.20
C LEU A 88 -9.15 3.27 -9.72
N GLY A 89 -9.51 4.42 -10.30
CA GLY A 89 -9.52 4.60 -11.75
C GLY A 89 -8.12 4.40 -12.35
N GLY A 90 -7.11 5.01 -11.73
CA GLY A 90 -5.72 4.90 -12.17
C GLY A 90 -5.18 3.47 -12.00
N PHE A 91 -5.44 2.86 -10.85
CA PHE A 91 -5.12 1.46 -10.59
C PHE A 91 -5.77 0.52 -11.60
N GLY A 92 -7.06 0.70 -11.92
CA GLY A 92 -7.78 -0.12 -12.88
C GLY A 92 -7.18 -0.04 -14.29
N LEU A 93 -6.84 1.18 -14.73
CA LEU A 93 -6.16 1.41 -16.01
C LEU A 93 -4.78 0.72 -16.02
N ALA A 94 -3.98 0.93 -14.97
CA ALA A 94 -2.67 0.32 -14.85
C ALA A 94 -2.72 -1.20 -14.80
N LEU A 95 -3.67 -1.77 -14.04
CA LEU A 95 -3.86 -3.21 -13.93
C LEU A 95 -4.16 -3.82 -15.30
N ALA A 96 -5.13 -3.26 -16.03
CA ALA A 96 -5.49 -3.76 -17.35
C ALA A 96 -4.30 -3.75 -18.32
N VAL A 97 -3.59 -2.62 -18.43
CA VAL A 97 -2.44 -2.48 -19.34
C VAL A 97 -1.27 -3.36 -18.90
N SER A 98 -0.98 -3.43 -17.60
CA SER A 98 0.14 -4.19 -17.05
C SER A 98 -0.06 -5.69 -17.18
N LEU A 99 -1.28 -6.20 -17.01
CA LEU A 99 -1.58 -7.63 -17.19
C LEU A 99 -1.40 -8.03 -18.66
N VAL A 100 -1.91 -7.23 -19.59
CA VAL A 100 -1.78 -7.50 -21.03
C VAL A 100 -0.32 -7.42 -21.47
N LEU A 101 0.38 -6.33 -21.15
CA LEU A 101 1.80 -6.19 -21.50
C LEU A 101 2.67 -7.20 -20.77
N GLY A 102 2.40 -7.49 -19.50
CA GLY A 102 3.13 -8.46 -18.69
C GLY A 102 3.03 -9.86 -19.29
N TYR A 103 1.85 -10.27 -19.73
CA TYR A 103 1.66 -11.53 -20.44
C TYR A 103 2.45 -11.58 -21.76
N VAL A 104 2.39 -10.52 -22.56
CA VAL A 104 3.14 -10.44 -23.84
C VAL A 104 4.65 -10.53 -23.59
N LEU A 105 5.19 -9.79 -22.61
CA LEU A 105 6.63 -9.76 -22.30
C LEU A 105 7.12 -11.05 -21.62
N ALA A 106 6.26 -11.71 -20.83
CA ALA A 106 6.57 -13.03 -20.28
C ALA A 106 6.82 -14.06 -21.40
N HIS A 107 6.03 -14.00 -22.47
CA HIS A 107 6.04 -14.96 -23.59
C HIS A 107 6.94 -14.56 -24.76
N ALA A 108 7.43 -13.32 -24.81
CA ALA A 108 8.31 -12.82 -25.87
C ALA A 108 9.68 -12.38 -25.33
N PRO A 109 10.61 -13.31 -25.02
CA PRO A 109 11.91 -12.98 -24.41
C PRO A 109 12.76 -11.97 -25.21
N ARG A 110 12.61 -11.96 -26.55
CA ARG A 110 13.29 -10.97 -27.41
C ARG A 110 12.75 -9.56 -27.21
N LEU A 111 11.42 -9.43 -27.13
CA LEU A 111 10.75 -8.14 -26.94
C LEU A 111 11.07 -7.58 -25.55
N GLU A 112 11.06 -8.43 -24.53
CA GLU A 112 11.43 -8.03 -23.18
C GLU A 112 12.89 -7.57 -23.11
N ARG A 113 13.86 -8.30 -23.70
CA ARG A 113 15.26 -7.85 -23.75
C ARG A 113 15.42 -6.46 -24.37
N ILE A 114 14.58 -6.14 -25.35
CA ILE A 114 14.58 -4.83 -26.01
C ILE A 114 13.92 -3.77 -25.13
N LEU A 115 12.83 -4.08 -24.42
CA LEU A 115 12.04 -3.09 -23.69
C LEU A 115 12.43 -2.93 -22.22
N ALA A 116 13.06 -3.93 -21.60
CA ALA A 116 13.43 -3.91 -20.19
C ALA A 116 14.27 -2.69 -19.80
N PRO A 117 15.30 -2.27 -20.58
CA PRO A 117 16.05 -1.05 -20.26
C PRO A 117 15.19 0.21 -20.28
N GLN A 118 14.26 0.33 -21.23
CA GLN A 118 13.36 1.47 -21.38
C GLN A 118 12.31 1.51 -20.26
N ILE A 119 11.77 0.35 -19.89
CA ILE A 119 10.87 0.19 -18.74
C ILE A 119 11.58 0.60 -17.45
N ALA A 120 12.84 0.18 -17.27
CA ALA A 120 13.65 0.57 -16.12
C ALA A 120 13.99 2.07 -16.13
N ALA A 121 14.35 2.64 -17.28
CA ALA A 121 14.65 4.07 -17.41
C ALA A 121 13.42 4.93 -17.11
N THR A 122 12.23 4.51 -17.53
CA THR A 122 10.99 5.26 -17.26
C THR A 122 10.65 5.30 -15.76
N GLN A 123 10.99 4.25 -15.01
CA GLN A 123 10.83 4.23 -13.54
C GLN A 123 11.75 5.21 -12.81
N ALA A 124 12.89 5.55 -13.40
CA ALA A 124 13.83 6.48 -12.79
C ALA A 124 13.32 7.93 -12.82
N VAL A 125 12.33 8.24 -13.68
CA VAL A 125 11.80 9.59 -13.77
C VAL A 125 10.82 9.83 -12.62
N PRO A 126 11.08 10.81 -11.73
CA PRO A 126 10.22 11.05 -10.58
C PRO A 126 8.86 11.58 -11.05
N ILE A 127 7.79 10.88 -10.68
CA ILE A 127 6.42 11.26 -11.08
C ILE A 127 6.06 12.68 -10.65
N VAL A 128 6.58 13.14 -9.50
CA VAL A 128 6.36 14.49 -8.98
C VAL A 128 6.87 15.56 -9.95
N ALA A 129 7.92 15.28 -10.72
CA ALA A 129 8.42 16.19 -11.75
C ALA A 129 7.59 16.15 -13.04
N ILE A 130 6.97 15.00 -13.37
CA ILE A 130 6.14 14.84 -14.57
C ILE A 130 4.71 15.37 -14.35
N ALA A 131 4.17 15.24 -13.15
CA ALA A 131 2.78 15.57 -12.82
C ALA A 131 2.35 16.99 -13.28
N PRO A 132 3.16 18.06 -13.10
CA PRO A 132 2.82 19.39 -13.62
C PRO A 132 2.68 19.44 -15.14
N LEU A 133 3.50 18.68 -15.88
CA LEU A 133 3.42 18.60 -17.33
C LEU A 133 2.15 17.88 -17.78
N ILE A 134 1.78 16.80 -17.10
CA ILE A 134 0.52 16.09 -17.39
C ILE A 134 -0.66 17.03 -17.18
N ILE A 135 -0.70 17.75 -16.06
CA ILE A 135 -1.77 18.71 -15.77
C ILE A 135 -1.79 19.85 -16.81
N LEU A 136 -0.63 20.33 -17.26
CA LEU A 136 -0.53 21.32 -18.33
C LEU A 136 -1.11 20.79 -19.65
N TRP A 137 -0.86 19.52 -19.99
CA TRP A 137 -1.28 18.93 -21.27
C TRP A 137 -2.75 18.56 -21.33
N ILE A 138 -3.32 17.99 -20.26
CA ILE A 138 -4.68 17.44 -20.27
C ILE A 138 -5.63 18.07 -19.24
N GLY A 139 -5.17 19.11 -18.52
CA GLY A 139 -5.96 19.89 -17.57
C GLY A 139 -5.91 19.36 -16.13
N ALA A 140 -6.34 20.20 -15.18
CA ALA A 140 -6.41 19.89 -13.74
C ALA A 140 -7.72 19.19 -13.33
N ASP A 141 -8.12 18.18 -14.12
CA ASP A 141 -9.34 17.40 -13.89
C ASP A 141 -9.04 16.03 -13.30
N ILE A 142 -10.08 15.25 -12.99
CA ILE A 142 -9.98 13.85 -12.58
C ILE A 142 -9.11 13.00 -13.51
N ARG A 143 -9.10 13.31 -14.82
CA ARG A 143 -8.34 12.58 -15.85
C ARG A 143 -6.83 12.64 -15.63
N SER A 144 -6.28 13.81 -15.30
CA SER A 144 -4.83 13.96 -15.10
C SER A 144 -4.37 13.22 -13.84
N LYS A 145 -5.11 13.37 -12.74
CA LYS A 145 -4.82 12.69 -11.48
C LYS A 145 -4.94 11.17 -11.61
N THR A 146 -5.96 10.69 -12.33
CA THR A 146 -6.13 9.26 -12.68
C THR A 146 -4.96 8.73 -13.51
N LEU A 147 -4.51 9.50 -14.51
CA LEU A 147 -3.35 9.13 -15.33
C LEU A 147 -2.06 9.08 -14.51
N ILE A 148 -1.84 10.07 -13.63
CA ILE A 148 -0.69 10.08 -12.71
C ILE A 148 -0.74 8.83 -11.82
N ALA A 149 -1.88 8.51 -11.21
CA ALA A 149 -2.06 7.28 -10.45
C ALA A 149 -1.78 6.02 -11.29
N ALA A 150 -2.23 5.96 -12.54
CA ALA A 150 -1.95 4.83 -13.42
C ALA A 150 -0.44 4.66 -13.70
N LEU A 151 0.28 5.76 -13.96
CA LEU A 151 1.71 5.71 -14.28
C LEU A 151 2.56 5.19 -13.12
N VAL A 152 2.24 5.59 -11.88
CA VAL A 152 2.98 5.12 -10.69
C VAL A 152 2.70 3.64 -10.41
N THR A 153 1.47 3.19 -10.69
CA THR A 153 1.01 1.83 -10.36
C THR A 153 1.32 0.79 -11.42
N PHE A 154 1.56 1.23 -12.65
CA PHE A 154 1.89 0.39 -13.79
C PHE A 154 3.09 -0.53 -13.54
N PHE A 155 4.23 0.01 -13.11
CA PHE A 155 5.48 -0.76 -13.04
C PHE A 155 5.47 -1.92 -12.03
N PRO A 156 5.04 -1.73 -10.76
CA PRO A 156 4.96 -2.84 -9.80
C PRO A 156 4.08 -3.99 -10.30
N ILE A 157 2.94 -3.67 -10.92
CA ILE A 157 2.01 -4.68 -11.45
C ILE A 157 2.63 -5.39 -12.64
N LEU A 158 3.21 -4.64 -13.59
CA LEU A 158 3.87 -5.20 -14.77
C LEU A 158 4.99 -6.16 -14.37
N SER A 159 5.92 -5.70 -13.53
CA SER A 159 7.07 -6.50 -13.10
C SER A 159 6.65 -7.75 -12.34
N SER A 160 5.69 -7.64 -11.41
CA SER A 160 5.18 -8.80 -10.68
C SER A 160 4.47 -9.79 -11.61
N THR A 161 3.74 -9.31 -12.61
CA THR A 161 3.08 -10.17 -13.61
C THR A 161 4.09 -10.93 -14.45
N ILE A 162 5.15 -10.27 -14.94
CA ILE A 162 6.20 -10.92 -15.73
C ILE A 162 6.90 -12.00 -14.91
N VAL A 163 7.27 -11.68 -13.67
CA VAL A 163 7.96 -12.62 -12.76
C VAL A 163 7.05 -13.80 -12.44
N ALA A 164 5.78 -13.55 -12.12
CA ALA A 164 4.82 -14.59 -11.73
C ALA A 164 4.50 -15.57 -12.86
N LEU A 165 4.31 -15.06 -14.09
CA LEU A 165 4.07 -15.93 -15.26
C LEU A 165 5.30 -16.79 -15.59
N ARG A 166 6.51 -16.27 -15.31
CA ARG A 166 7.76 -17.01 -15.56
C ARG A 166 8.12 -18.02 -14.47
N SER A 167 7.59 -17.84 -13.26
CA SER A 167 7.79 -18.81 -12.18
C SER A 167 6.95 -20.07 -12.35
N VAL A 168 6.01 -20.10 -13.31
CA VAL A 168 5.24 -21.31 -13.65
C VAL A 168 6.20 -22.40 -14.16
N PRO A 169 6.26 -23.58 -13.53
CA PRO A 169 7.16 -24.66 -13.93
C PRO A 169 6.94 -25.08 -15.38
N ARG A 170 8.03 -25.22 -16.14
CA ARG A 170 7.95 -25.56 -17.57
C ARG A 170 7.37 -26.96 -17.78
N GLU A 171 7.66 -27.86 -16.85
CA GLU A 171 7.21 -29.25 -16.87
C GLU A 171 5.68 -29.34 -16.84
N VAL A 172 5.02 -28.46 -16.06
CA VAL A 172 3.55 -28.38 -15.97
C VAL A 172 2.97 -27.85 -17.29
N ILE A 173 3.62 -26.84 -17.89
CA ILE A 173 3.23 -26.29 -19.18
C ILE A 173 3.39 -27.32 -20.30
N GLU A 174 4.49 -28.07 -20.30
CA GLU A 174 4.77 -29.10 -21.30
C GLU A 174 3.81 -30.29 -21.17
N ALA A 175 3.52 -30.74 -19.95
CA ALA A 175 2.52 -31.78 -19.69
C ALA A 175 1.13 -31.37 -20.22
N ALA A 176 0.66 -30.16 -19.90
CA ALA A 176 -0.62 -29.66 -20.40
C ALA A 176 -0.68 -29.58 -21.93
N LYS A 177 0.43 -29.24 -22.59
CA LYS A 177 0.52 -29.24 -24.06
C LYS A 177 0.46 -30.64 -24.66
N LEU A 178 1.07 -31.64 -24.00
CA LEU A 178 0.98 -33.05 -24.42
C LEU A 178 -0.45 -33.57 -24.32
N ASP A 179 -1.21 -33.10 -23.33
CA ASP A 179 -2.65 -33.39 -23.18
C ASP A 179 -3.54 -32.61 -24.17
N GLY A 180 -2.95 -31.82 -25.07
CA GLY A 180 -3.66 -31.12 -26.14
C GLY A 180 -4.22 -29.75 -25.76
N ALA A 181 -3.82 -29.16 -24.63
CA ALA A 181 -4.29 -27.85 -24.23
C ALA A 181 -3.95 -26.76 -25.26
N SER A 182 -4.97 -26.03 -25.71
CA SER A 182 -4.81 -24.83 -26.53
C SER A 182 -4.14 -23.70 -25.74
N ARG A 183 -3.66 -22.66 -26.43
CA ARG A 183 -3.03 -21.50 -25.77
C ARG A 183 -3.94 -20.82 -24.74
N TRP A 184 -5.25 -20.78 -25.01
CA TRP A 184 -6.21 -20.17 -24.10
C TRP A 184 -6.48 -21.05 -22.88
N GLU A 185 -6.57 -22.36 -23.07
CA GLU A 185 -6.72 -23.32 -21.97
C GLU A 185 -5.48 -23.33 -21.09
N LEU A 186 -4.28 -23.31 -21.70
CA LEU A 186 -3.02 -23.20 -20.97
C LEU A 186 -2.98 -21.93 -20.11
N LEU A 187 -3.32 -20.77 -20.67
CA LEU A 187 -3.36 -19.52 -19.92
C LEU A 187 -4.37 -19.59 -18.77
N ARG A 188 -5.62 -19.96 -19.05
CA ARG A 188 -6.71 -19.87 -18.07
C ARG A 188 -6.63 -20.96 -16.99
N ALA A 189 -6.20 -22.17 -17.34
CA ALA A 189 -6.23 -23.33 -16.45
C ALA A 189 -4.89 -23.63 -15.78
N VAL A 190 -3.77 -23.17 -16.34
CA VAL A 190 -2.42 -23.50 -15.84
C VAL A 190 -1.67 -22.23 -15.42
N GLU A 191 -1.38 -21.33 -16.36
CA GLU A 191 -0.50 -20.20 -16.09
C GLU A 191 -1.12 -19.19 -15.13
N LEU A 192 -2.36 -18.76 -15.40
CA LEU A 192 -3.01 -17.73 -14.60
C LEU A 192 -3.24 -18.17 -13.15
N PRO A 193 -3.75 -19.38 -12.84
CA PRO A 193 -3.90 -19.84 -11.46
C PRO A 193 -2.57 -19.94 -10.71
N LEU A 194 -1.51 -20.45 -11.36
CA LEU A 194 -0.19 -20.60 -10.75
C LEU A 194 0.56 -19.27 -10.59
N ALA A 195 0.32 -18.31 -11.48
CA ALA A 195 0.90 -16.97 -11.40
C ALA A 195 0.10 -16.02 -10.49
N LEU A 196 -1.16 -16.34 -10.16
CA LEU A 196 -2.06 -15.45 -9.43
C LEU A 196 -1.48 -14.95 -8.08
N PRO A 197 -0.85 -15.78 -7.23
CA PRO A 197 -0.23 -15.31 -5.99
C PRO A 197 0.85 -14.24 -6.25
N GLY A 198 1.70 -14.46 -7.26
CA GLY A 198 2.74 -13.50 -7.63
C GLY A 198 2.18 -12.21 -8.24
N ILE A 199 1.10 -12.30 -9.04
CA ILE A 199 0.39 -11.11 -9.56
C ILE A 199 -0.21 -10.29 -8.40
N PHE A 200 -0.76 -10.95 -7.38
CA PHE A 200 -1.34 -10.27 -6.22
C PHE A 200 -0.32 -9.49 -5.38
N ALA A 201 0.95 -9.92 -5.36
CA ALA A 201 2.03 -9.12 -4.77
C ALA A 201 2.15 -7.76 -5.47
N GLY A 202 2.09 -7.74 -6.80
CA GLY A 202 2.07 -6.52 -7.61
C GLY A 202 0.81 -5.70 -7.43
N VAL A 203 -0.36 -6.34 -7.33
CA VAL A 203 -1.65 -5.67 -7.08
C VAL A 203 -1.63 -4.92 -5.75
N LYS A 204 -1.16 -5.55 -4.67
CA LYS A 204 -1.08 -4.92 -3.34
C LYS A 204 -0.15 -3.72 -3.33
N ALA A 205 1.04 -3.86 -3.94
CA ALA A 205 1.98 -2.75 -4.09
C ALA A 205 1.40 -1.63 -4.97
N GLY A 206 0.75 -2.00 -6.08
CA GLY A 206 0.07 -1.10 -6.99
C GLY A 206 -1.03 -0.30 -6.31
N LEU A 207 -1.88 -0.92 -5.50
CA LEU A 207 -2.94 -0.19 -4.78
C LEU A 207 -2.40 0.85 -3.80
N ALA A 208 -1.33 0.54 -3.06
CA ALA A 208 -0.68 1.51 -2.18
C ALA A 208 -0.08 2.70 -2.96
N LEU A 209 0.54 2.40 -4.09
CA LEU A 209 1.08 3.42 -4.99
C LEU A 209 0.00 4.21 -5.73
N ALA A 210 -1.20 3.65 -5.91
CA ALA A 210 -2.34 4.32 -6.53
C ALA A 210 -2.78 5.52 -5.69
N THR A 211 -2.88 5.31 -4.37
CA THR A 211 -3.16 6.39 -3.43
C THR A 211 -2.09 7.46 -3.50
N THR A 212 -0.80 7.06 -3.55
CA THR A 212 0.33 8.00 -3.66
C THR A 212 0.25 8.82 -4.95
N GLY A 213 -0.01 8.18 -6.09
CA GLY A 213 -0.11 8.87 -7.38
C GLY A 213 -1.30 9.82 -7.46
N ALA A 214 -2.47 9.44 -6.92
CA ALA A 214 -3.62 10.34 -6.83
C ALA A 214 -3.29 11.58 -5.99
N VAL A 215 -2.71 11.39 -4.81
CA VAL A 215 -2.28 12.49 -3.93
C VAL A 215 -1.28 13.41 -4.64
N VAL A 216 -0.30 12.87 -5.37
CA VAL A 216 0.63 13.69 -6.16
C VAL A 216 -0.12 14.54 -7.19
N GLY A 217 -1.08 13.96 -7.92
CA GLY A 217 -1.92 14.71 -8.86
C GLY A 217 -2.73 15.81 -8.18
N GLU A 218 -3.39 15.49 -7.07
CA GLU A 218 -4.19 16.43 -6.27
C GLU A 218 -3.34 17.58 -5.68
N PHE A 219 -2.09 17.31 -5.31
CA PHE A 219 -1.16 18.32 -4.80
C PHE A 219 -0.75 19.34 -5.86
N VAL A 220 -0.52 18.88 -7.09
CA VAL A 220 -0.01 19.72 -8.18
C VAL A 220 -1.12 20.53 -8.84
N GLY A 221 -2.32 19.96 -8.97
CA GLY A 221 -3.44 20.64 -9.62
C GLY A 221 -4.78 20.05 -9.21
N GLY A 222 -5.47 20.73 -8.31
CA GLY A 222 -6.83 20.37 -7.91
C GLY A 222 -7.31 21.15 -6.68
N SER A 223 -8.63 21.24 -6.53
CA SER A 223 -9.30 21.73 -5.32
C SER A 223 -10.02 20.61 -4.55
N THR A 224 -10.03 19.40 -5.11
CA THR A 224 -10.71 18.21 -4.60
C THR A 224 -9.71 17.08 -4.36
N GLY A 225 -10.03 16.20 -3.39
CA GLY A 225 -9.16 15.12 -2.97
C GLY A 225 -8.41 15.40 -1.68
N LEU A 226 -8.00 14.35 -0.97
CA LEU A 226 -7.30 14.45 0.32
C LEU A 226 -5.94 15.17 0.19
N GLY A 227 -5.24 15.00 -0.92
CA GLY A 227 -4.01 15.74 -1.23
C GLY A 227 -4.26 17.23 -1.44
N ALA A 228 -5.35 17.60 -2.11
CA ALA A 228 -5.75 19.00 -2.22
C ALA A 228 -6.13 19.58 -0.85
N LEU A 229 -6.81 18.80 0.01
CA LEU A 229 -7.14 19.20 1.38
C LEU A 229 -5.89 19.45 2.23
N ILE A 230 -4.86 18.61 2.09
CA ILE A 230 -3.56 18.84 2.74
C ILE A 230 -2.94 20.15 2.23
N ASN A 231 -2.99 20.40 0.92
CA ASN A 231 -2.42 21.60 0.33
C ASN A 231 -3.14 22.89 0.80
N ILE A 232 -4.47 22.85 0.89
CA ILE A 232 -5.31 23.92 1.45
C ILE A 232 -4.96 24.15 2.92
N ALA A 233 -4.95 23.10 3.73
CA ALA A 233 -4.63 23.16 5.16
C ALA A 233 -3.22 23.72 5.40
N ARG A 234 -2.25 23.33 4.56
CA ARG A 234 -0.88 23.87 4.56
C ARG A 234 -0.86 25.37 4.31
N GLY A 235 -1.64 25.86 3.33
CA GLY A 235 -1.75 27.30 3.05
C GLY A 235 -2.36 28.10 4.20
N LEU A 236 -3.18 27.46 5.04
CA LEU A 236 -3.81 28.04 6.21
C LEU A 236 -3.03 27.82 7.52
N PHE A 237 -1.89 27.12 7.47
CA PHE A 237 -1.16 26.65 8.65
C PHE A 237 -2.05 25.83 9.63
N ASP A 238 -3.11 25.18 9.13
CA ASP A 238 -3.98 24.27 9.88
C ASP A 238 -3.35 22.87 9.87
N THR A 239 -2.26 22.72 10.62
CA THR A 239 -1.54 21.45 10.76
C THR A 239 -2.39 20.33 11.37
N PRO A 240 -3.30 20.57 12.34
CA PRO A 240 -4.29 19.55 12.73
C PRO A 240 -5.08 18.97 11.56
N LEU A 241 -5.55 19.81 10.63
CA LEU A 241 -6.26 19.34 9.43
C LEU A 241 -5.34 18.58 8.47
N MET A 242 -4.10 19.04 8.29
CA MET A 242 -3.11 18.31 7.49
C MET A 242 -2.92 16.88 8.01
N PHE A 243 -2.72 16.73 9.32
CA PHE A 243 -2.57 15.41 9.95
C PHE A 243 -3.86 14.58 9.89
N ALA A 244 -5.04 15.20 10.02
CA ALA A 244 -6.31 14.49 9.87
C ALA A 244 -6.49 13.93 8.44
N ALA A 245 -6.11 14.69 7.41
CA ALA A 245 -6.13 14.23 6.02
C ALA A 245 -5.09 13.11 5.77
N LEU A 246 -3.88 13.24 6.32
CA LEU A 246 -2.84 12.20 6.27
C LEU A 246 -3.28 10.89 6.96
N LEU A 247 -3.91 10.99 8.13
CA LEU A 247 -4.48 9.84 8.83
C LEU A 247 -5.54 9.15 7.95
N THR A 248 -6.39 9.94 7.28
CA THR A 248 -7.42 9.41 6.38
C THR A 248 -6.83 8.71 5.16
N LEU A 249 -5.75 9.26 4.58
CA LEU A 249 -4.99 8.59 3.52
C LEU A 249 -4.40 7.26 3.98
N ALA A 250 -3.80 7.22 5.18
CA ALA A 250 -3.25 6.00 5.74
C ALA A 250 -4.34 4.92 5.94
N LEU A 251 -5.52 5.31 6.46
CA LEU A 251 -6.67 4.42 6.60
C LEU A 251 -7.21 3.93 5.25
N LEU A 252 -7.28 4.81 4.24
CA LEU A 252 -7.69 4.45 2.88
C LEU A 252 -6.73 3.43 2.25
N THR A 253 -5.41 3.66 2.33
CA THR A 253 -4.41 2.73 1.82
C THR A 253 -4.42 1.40 2.58
N MET A 254 -4.60 1.43 3.90
CA MET A 254 -4.78 0.21 4.70
C MET A 254 -6.02 -0.56 4.25
N LEU A 255 -7.13 0.11 3.98
CA LEU A 255 -8.34 -0.49 3.44
C LEU A 255 -8.09 -1.16 2.08
N TYR A 256 -7.33 -0.52 1.19
CA TYR A 256 -6.95 -1.13 -0.09
C TYR A 256 -6.11 -2.39 0.09
N TYR A 257 -5.13 -2.36 0.99
CA TYR A 257 -4.33 -3.55 1.29
C TYR A 257 -5.20 -4.69 1.82
N LEU A 258 -6.09 -4.41 2.77
CA LEU A 258 -6.99 -5.41 3.35
C LEU A 258 -7.97 -5.97 2.30
N ALA A 259 -8.51 -5.11 1.43
CA ALA A 259 -9.38 -5.53 0.33
C ALA A 259 -8.65 -6.43 -0.66
N ALA A 260 -7.40 -6.10 -1.01
CA ALA A 260 -6.57 -6.90 -1.89
C ALA A 260 -6.19 -8.25 -1.25
N ALA A 261 -5.84 -8.26 0.04
CA ALA A 261 -5.55 -9.49 0.78
C ALA A 261 -6.78 -10.39 0.92
N LEU A 262 -7.96 -9.80 1.11
CA LEU A 262 -9.21 -10.54 1.11
C LEU A 262 -9.52 -11.12 -0.28
N ALA A 263 -9.37 -10.32 -1.34
CA ALA A 263 -9.57 -10.78 -2.71
C ALA A 263 -8.60 -11.91 -3.08
N GLU A 264 -7.33 -11.80 -2.69
CA GLU A 264 -6.32 -12.85 -2.85
C GLU A 264 -6.77 -14.16 -2.18
N ARG A 265 -7.15 -14.12 -0.90
CA ARG A 265 -7.63 -15.31 -0.16
C ARG A 265 -8.89 -15.93 -0.76
N LEU A 266 -9.78 -15.11 -1.33
CA LEU A 266 -11.02 -15.59 -1.92
C LEU A 266 -10.79 -16.26 -3.28
N LEU A 267 -9.83 -15.76 -4.06
CA LEU A 267 -9.51 -16.24 -5.41
C LEU A 267 -8.47 -17.38 -5.38
N ILE A 268 -7.56 -17.37 -4.41
CA ILE A 268 -6.49 -18.37 -4.24
C ILE A 268 -6.88 -19.23 -3.04
N ARG A 269 -7.62 -20.32 -3.30
CA ARG A 269 -8.12 -21.23 -2.26
C ARG A 269 -7.29 -22.50 -2.09
N TRP A 270 -6.30 -22.70 -2.95
CA TRP A 270 -5.54 -23.94 -3.07
C TRP A 270 -4.12 -23.87 -2.48
N GLU A 271 -3.63 -22.67 -2.11
CA GLU A 271 -2.44 -22.54 -1.27
C GLU A 271 -2.84 -22.49 0.22
N PRO A 272 -2.16 -23.25 1.11
CA PRO A 272 -2.46 -23.30 2.54
C PRO A 272 -2.11 -22.03 3.31
#